data_AF-A0A7C3BWT1-F1
#
_entry.id   AF-A0A7C3BWT1-F1
#
_cell.length_a   1.000
_cell.length_b   1.000
_cell.length_c   1.000
_cell.angle_alpha   90.00
_cell.angle_beta   90.00
_cell.angle_gamma   90.00
#
_symmetry.space_group_name_H-M   'P 1'
#
loop_
_entity.id
_entity.type
_entity.pdbx_description
1 polymer ?
#
loop_
_entity_poly.entity_id
_entity_poly.type
_entity_poly.pdbx_seq_one_letter_code
_entity_poly.pdbx_strand_id
1 'polypeptide(L)'
;MNSLAIQIRDNRKEINRFLKFAVVGTFGAFVDFSILYILHRLAGWPLVLSNTISFACAVSSNFIWNRYWTYPDSRSKPLSAQLGQFFAVNVLGWAINTGILHLLALPLTSLIGTFSLGISATLAYTFGYNLAKATATGVVMFWNFFVNRVWTYNDVE
;
A
#
# COMPACT_ATOMS: atom_id res chain seq x y z
N MET A 1 -33.08 -13.21 -13.61
CA MET A 1 -32.19 -13.29 -12.42
C MET A 1 -32.57 -12.15 -11.48
N ASN A 2 -32.79 -12.42 -10.19
CA ASN A 2 -33.20 -11.40 -9.21
C ASN A 2 -32.08 -10.36 -8.98
N SER A 3 -32.42 -9.08 -8.84
CA SER A 3 -31.49 -7.97 -8.59
C SER A 3 -30.50 -8.26 -7.44
N LEU A 4 -30.97 -8.93 -6.39
CA LEU A 4 -30.15 -9.37 -5.25
C LEU A 4 -29.01 -10.32 -5.63
N ALA A 5 -29.23 -11.25 -6.58
CA ALA A 5 -28.21 -12.20 -7.00
C ALA A 5 -27.07 -11.53 -7.78
N ILE A 6 -27.37 -10.44 -8.50
CA ILE A 6 -26.38 -9.63 -9.22
C ILE A 6 -25.51 -8.87 -8.21
N GLN A 7 -26.13 -8.16 -7.26
CA GLN A 7 -25.41 -7.41 -6.22
C GLN A 7 -24.46 -8.29 -5.40
N ILE A 8 -24.89 -9.49 -4.99
CA ILE A 8 -24.05 -10.43 -4.23
C ILE A 8 -22.84 -10.89 -5.06
N ARG A 9 -23.04 -11.16 -6.35
CA ARG A 9 -21.96 -11.60 -7.24
C ARG A 9 -20.90 -10.51 -7.40
N ASP A 10 -21.32 -9.28 -7.60
CA ASP A 10 -20.42 -8.16 -7.85
C ASP A 10 -19.63 -7.79 -6.59
N ASN A 11 -20.29 -7.81 -5.42
CA ASN A 11 -19.60 -7.65 -4.13
C ASN A 11 -18.51 -8.72 -3.90
N ARG A 12 -18.79 -9.99 -4.25
CA ARG A 12 -17.79 -11.06 -4.12
C ARG A 12 -16.60 -10.88 -5.06
N LYS A 13 -16.82 -10.38 -6.27
CA LYS A 13 -15.73 -10.07 -7.20
C LYS A 13 -14.82 -8.98 -6.66
N GLU A 14 -15.39 -7.90 -6.13
CA GLU A 14 -14.61 -6.79 -5.59
C GLU A 14 -13.84 -7.18 -4.32
N ILE A 15 -14.42 -8.00 -3.43
CA ILE A 15 -13.69 -8.55 -2.29
C ILE A 15 -12.50 -9.40 -2.75
N ASN A 16 -12.66 -10.24 -3.77
CA ASN A 16 -11.56 -11.04 -4.30
C ASN A 16 -10.46 -10.16 -4.92
N ARG A 17 -10.84 -9.10 -5.66
CA ARG A 17 -9.89 -8.10 -6.19
C ARG A 17 -9.14 -7.40 -5.06
N PHE A 18 -9.82 -7.03 -3.97
CA PHE A 18 -9.21 -6.42 -2.79
C PHE A 18 -8.20 -7.36 -2.13
N LEU A 19 -8.57 -8.63 -1.90
CA LEU A 19 -7.67 -9.62 -1.30
C LEU A 19 -6.43 -9.85 -2.17
N LYS A 20 -6.60 -10.01 -3.49
CA LYS A 20 -5.47 -10.11 -4.42
C LYS A 20 -4.59 -8.87 -4.39
N PHE A 21 -5.20 -7.68 -4.39
CA PHE A 21 -4.47 -6.42 -4.30
C PHE A 21 -3.63 -6.34 -3.01
N ALA A 22 -4.19 -6.75 -1.87
CA ALA A 22 -3.48 -6.80 -0.60
C ALA A 22 -2.31 -7.81 -0.60
N VAL A 23 -2.52 -8.99 -1.20
CA VAL A 23 -1.46 -10.00 -1.38
C VAL A 23 -0.33 -9.46 -2.26
N VAL A 24 -0.67 -8.85 -3.39
CA VAL A 24 0.31 -8.23 -4.29
C VAL A 24 1.07 -7.13 -3.57
N GLY A 25 0.39 -6.22 -2.88
CA GLY A 25 1.02 -5.14 -2.12
C GLY A 25 1.99 -5.66 -1.05
N THR A 26 1.60 -6.71 -0.33
CA THR A 26 2.46 -7.38 0.66
C THR A 26 3.70 -7.99 0.01
N PHE A 27 3.52 -8.66 -1.13
CA PHE A 27 4.63 -9.22 -1.90
C PHE A 27 5.58 -8.12 -2.39
N GLY A 28 5.06 -6.99 -2.88
CA GLY A 28 5.88 -5.84 -3.27
C GLY A 28 6.68 -5.26 -2.11
N ALA A 29 6.11 -5.18 -0.91
CA ALA A 29 6.86 -4.77 0.28
C ALA A 29 8.01 -5.74 0.59
N PHE A 30 7.78 -7.06 0.48
CA PHE A 30 8.84 -8.06 0.60
C PHE A 30 9.95 -7.88 -0.43
N VAL A 31 9.58 -7.59 -1.69
CA VAL A 31 10.54 -7.30 -2.77
C VAL A 31 11.38 -6.06 -2.43
N ASP A 32 10.74 -4.98 -1.96
CA ASP A 32 11.41 -3.73 -1.57
C ASP A 32 12.44 -3.99 -0.46
N PHE A 33 12.01 -4.60 0.66
CA PHE A 33 12.90 -4.90 1.77
C PHE A 33 14.07 -5.81 1.36
N SER A 34 13.81 -6.81 0.53
CA SER A 34 14.84 -7.76 0.08
C SER A 34 15.89 -7.08 -0.79
N ILE A 35 15.47 -6.28 -1.77
CA ILE A 35 16.39 -5.57 -2.67
C ILE A 35 17.17 -4.50 -1.91
N LEU A 36 16.51 -3.73 -1.03
CA LEU A 36 17.19 -2.74 -0.20
C LEU A 36 18.24 -3.39 0.69
N TYR A 37 17.90 -4.50 1.35
CA TYR A 37 18.85 -5.25 2.18
C TYR A 37 20.05 -5.73 1.36
N ILE A 38 19.82 -6.35 0.21
CA ILE A 38 20.91 -6.85 -0.65
C ILE A 38 21.81 -5.69 -1.11
N LEU A 39 21.24 -4.63 -1.68
CA LEU A 39 22.04 -3.54 -2.25
C LEU A 39 22.77 -2.72 -1.17
N HIS A 40 22.07 -2.35 -0.10
CA HIS A 40 22.66 -1.49 0.93
C HIS A 40 23.53 -2.27 1.92
N ARG A 41 23.04 -3.41 2.43
CA ARG A 41 23.72 -4.13 3.52
C ARG A 41 24.74 -5.15 3.01
N LEU A 42 24.49 -5.82 1.89
CA LEU A 42 25.41 -6.82 1.36
C LEU A 42 26.38 -6.24 0.32
N ALA A 43 25.89 -5.40 -0.60
CA ALA A 43 26.71 -4.80 -1.66
C ALA A 43 27.34 -3.44 -1.28
N GLY A 44 26.94 -2.85 -0.15
CA GLY A 44 27.51 -1.60 0.36
C GLY A 44 27.17 -0.35 -0.45
N TRP A 45 26.11 -0.38 -1.26
CA TRP A 45 25.70 0.76 -2.07
C TRP A 45 25.13 1.90 -1.21
N PRO A 46 25.20 3.16 -1.69
CA PRO A 46 24.61 4.31 -1.01
C PRO A 46 23.12 4.10 -0.73
N LEU A 47 22.68 4.37 0.50
CA LEU A 47 21.31 4.11 0.97
C LEU A 47 20.24 4.69 0.04
N VAL A 48 20.40 5.93 -0.38
CA VAL A 48 19.42 6.62 -1.25
C VAL A 48 19.30 5.92 -2.60
N LEU A 49 20.43 5.50 -3.17
CA LEU A 49 20.44 4.77 -4.45
C LEU A 49 19.78 3.40 -4.31
N SER A 50 20.17 2.64 -3.27
CA SER A 50 19.59 1.33 -2.98
C SER A 50 18.08 1.40 -2.77
N ASN A 51 17.60 2.38 -2.00
CA ASN A 51 16.18 2.58 -1.72
C ASN A 51 15.40 3.01 -2.97
N THR A 52 16.01 3.82 -3.84
CA THR A 52 15.36 4.22 -5.09
C THR A 52 15.17 3.02 -6.02
N ILE A 53 16.19 2.17 -6.14
CA ILE A 53 16.13 0.95 -6.98
C ILE A 53 15.14 -0.06 -6.39
N SER A 54 15.19 -0.31 -5.08
CA SER A 54 14.26 -1.25 -4.43
C SER A 54 12.81 -0.81 -4.60
N PHE A 55 12.53 0.48 -4.38
CA PHE A 55 11.20 1.04 -4.55
C PHE A 55 10.71 0.92 -6.01
N ALA A 56 11.55 1.24 -6.99
CA ALA A 56 11.20 1.09 -8.40
C ALA A 56 10.87 -0.37 -8.77
N CYS A 57 11.67 -1.33 -8.28
CA CYS A 57 11.41 -2.76 -8.47
C CYS A 57 10.11 -3.21 -7.80
N ALA A 58 9.84 -2.75 -6.58
CA ALA A 58 8.62 -3.08 -5.85
C ALA A 58 7.35 -2.54 -6.52
N VAL A 59 7.37 -1.26 -6.95
CA VAL A 59 6.25 -0.65 -7.69
C VAL A 59 6.02 -1.35 -9.02
N SER A 60 7.09 -1.69 -9.75
CA SER A 60 6.99 -2.42 -11.02
C SER A 60 6.42 -3.82 -10.82
N SER A 61 6.90 -4.56 -9.82
CA SER A 61 6.37 -5.87 -9.44
C SER A 61 4.87 -5.77 -9.10
N ASN A 62 4.49 -4.82 -8.24
CA ASN A 62 3.10 -4.59 -7.87
C ASN A 62 2.21 -4.26 -9.07
N PHE A 63 2.69 -3.43 -9.99
CA PHE A 63 1.95 -3.09 -11.19
C PHE A 63 1.74 -4.31 -12.10
N ILE A 64 2.79 -5.10 -12.35
CA ILE A 64 2.74 -6.31 -13.17
C ILE A 64 1.73 -7.29 -12.58
N TRP A 65 1.84 -7.63 -11.30
CA TRP A 65 0.92 -8.56 -10.66
C TRP A 65 -0.51 -8.05 -10.62
N ASN A 66 -0.73 -6.75 -10.40
CA ASN A 66 -2.08 -6.20 -10.45
C ASN A 66 -2.67 -6.24 -11.87
N ARG A 67 -1.88 -5.95 -12.91
CA ARG A 67 -2.35 -5.98 -14.30
C ARG A 67 -2.62 -7.41 -14.80
N TYR A 68 -1.81 -8.40 -14.43
CA TYR A 68 -1.94 -9.76 -14.95
C TYR A 68 -2.77 -10.70 -14.07
N TRP A 69 -2.90 -10.45 -12.76
CA TRP A 69 -3.57 -11.36 -11.82
C TRP A 69 -4.77 -10.75 -11.08
N THR A 70 -4.66 -9.50 -10.62
CA THR A 70 -5.79 -8.81 -9.96
C THR A 70 -6.84 -8.34 -10.95
N TYR A 71 -6.39 -7.73 -12.06
CA TYR A 71 -7.23 -7.13 -13.11
C TYR A 71 -6.84 -7.64 -14.50
N PRO A 72 -6.90 -8.96 -14.76
CA PRO A 72 -6.48 -9.54 -16.04
C PRO A 72 -7.25 -8.99 -17.25
N ASP A 73 -8.48 -8.49 -17.06
CA ASP A 73 -9.30 -7.97 -18.16
C ASP A 73 -9.03 -6.48 -18.45
N SER A 74 -8.27 -5.79 -17.59
CA SER A 74 -7.93 -4.36 -17.74
C SER A 74 -6.75 -4.14 -18.71
N ARG A 75 -6.72 -4.89 -19.81
CA ARG A 75 -5.62 -4.85 -20.80
C ARG A 75 -5.94 -4.00 -22.02
N SER A 76 -7.11 -3.38 -22.07
CA SER A 76 -7.54 -2.54 -23.21
C SER A 76 -6.76 -1.21 -23.27
N LYS A 77 -6.33 -0.69 -22.13
CA LYS A 77 -5.51 0.54 -22.06
C LYS A 77 -4.03 0.29 -22.34
N PRO A 78 -3.31 1.30 -22.87
CA PRO A 78 -1.86 1.27 -23.01
C PRO A 78 -1.15 1.03 -21.67
N LEU A 79 -0.09 0.22 -21.69
CA LEU A 79 0.68 -0.14 -20.50
C LEU A 79 1.29 1.09 -19.81
N SER A 80 1.85 2.03 -20.57
CA SER A 80 2.47 3.25 -20.05
C SER A 80 1.47 4.15 -19.33
N ALA A 81 0.25 4.29 -19.87
CA ALA A 81 -0.80 5.09 -19.26
C ALA A 81 -1.23 4.50 -17.91
N GLN A 82 -1.46 3.18 -17.84
CA GLN A 82 -1.80 2.53 -16.58
C GLN A 82 -0.67 2.54 -15.57
N LEU A 83 0.59 2.37 -16.02
CA LEU A 83 1.74 2.46 -15.13
C LEU A 83 1.87 3.87 -14.53
N GLY A 84 1.68 4.91 -15.34
CA GLY A 84 1.67 6.30 -14.87
C GLY A 84 0.54 6.58 -13.88
N GLN A 85 -0.68 6.09 -14.15
CA GLN A 85 -1.81 6.18 -13.23
C GLN A 85 -1.52 5.47 -11.91
N PHE A 86 -1.06 4.22 -11.97
CA PHE A 86 -0.70 3.43 -10.79
C PHE A 86 0.39 4.11 -9.97
N PHE A 87 1.43 4.63 -10.62
CA PHE A 87 2.51 5.36 -9.95
C PHE A 87 1.98 6.62 -9.25
N ALA A 88 1.17 7.43 -9.95
CA ALA A 88 0.57 8.63 -9.38
C ALA A 88 -0.30 8.32 -8.14
N VAL A 89 -1.11 7.25 -8.20
CA VAL A 89 -1.91 6.81 -7.05
C VAL A 89 -1.02 6.43 -5.86
N ASN A 90 0.08 5.70 -6.10
CA ASN A 90 1.01 5.30 -5.03
C ASN A 90 1.75 6.51 -4.42
N VAL A 91 2.15 7.50 -5.24
CA VAL A 91 2.78 8.74 -4.73
C VAL A 91 1.81 9.56 -3.88
N LEU A 92 0.56 9.71 -4.32
CA LEU A 92 -0.48 10.35 -3.51
C LEU A 92 -0.78 9.55 -2.24
N GLY A 93 -0.81 8.23 -2.33
CA GLY A 93 -0.93 7.33 -1.18
C GLY A 93 0.21 7.53 -0.17
N TRP A 94 1.45 7.69 -0.63
CA TRP A 94 2.59 8.01 0.22
C TRP A 94 2.44 9.37 0.91
N ALA A 95 1.95 10.40 0.20
CA ALA A 95 1.67 11.71 0.79
C ALA A 95 0.58 11.63 1.86
N ILE A 96 -0.50 10.89 1.61
CA ILE A 96 -1.56 10.62 2.60
C ILE A 96 -0.98 9.87 3.82
N ASN A 97 -0.13 8.86 3.59
CA ASN A 97 0.53 8.12 4.67
C ASN A 97 1.32 9.06 5.59
N THR A 98 2.13 9.91 4.98
CA THR A 98 2.99 10.87 5.68
C THR A 98 2.18 11.92 6.42
N GLY A 99 1.10 12.43 5.82
CA GLY A 99 0.18 13.35 6.48
C GLY A 99 -0.48 12.74 7.71
N ILE A 100 -1.00 11.51 7.60
CA ILE A 100 -1.61 10.80 8.74
C ILE A 100 -0.58 10.56 9.85
N LEU A 101 0.63 10.13 9.49
CA LEU A 101 1.70 9.94 10.48
C LEU A 101 2.03 11.24 11.22
N HIS A 102 2.17 12.34 10.50
CA HIS A 102 2.47 13.64 11.10
C HIS A 102 1.37 14.10 12.06
N LEU A 103 0.10 13.83 11.72
CA LEU A 103 -1.04 14.22 12.53
C LEU A 103 -1.30 13.29 13.73
N LEU A 104 -1.07 11.98 13.58
CA LEU A 104 -1.49 10.98 14.58
C LEU A 104 -0.37 10.44 15.47
N ALA A 105 0.91 10.56 15.08
CA ALA A 105 2.01 9.98 15.86
C ALA A 105 2.06 10.53 17.30
N LEU A 106 2.03 11.86 17.47
CA LEU A 106 2.10 12.48 18.80
C LEU A 106 0.83 12.24 19.64
N PRO A 107 -0.40 12.47 19.12
CA PRO A 107 -1.60 12.22 19.92
C PRO A 107 -1.73 10.78 20.40
N LEU A 108 -1.38 9.79 19.56
CA LEU A 108 -1.44 8.38 19.94
C LEU A 108 -0.36 8.01 20.96
N THR A 109 0.85 8.57 20.84
CA THR A 109 1.89 8.40 21.87
C THR A 109 1.43 8.97 23.23
N SER A 110 0.85 10.17 23.24
CA SER A 110 0.31 10.77 24.46
C SER A 110 -0.84 9.97 25.07
N LEU A 111 -1.74 9.47 24.22
CA LEU A 111 -2.86 8.63 24.66
C LEU A 111 -2.37 7.35 25.35
N ILE A 112 -1.43 6.64 24.74
CA ILE A 112 -0.84 5.42 25.31
C ILE A 112 -0.11 5.73 26.62
N GLY A 113 0.64 6.83 26.67
CA GLY A 113 1.30 7.27 27.90
C GLY A 113 0.34 7.56 29.06
N THR A 114 -0.92 7.92 28.77
CA THR A 114 -1.94 8.21 29.80
C THR A 114 -2.49 6.94 30.46
N PHE A 115 -2.69 5.86 29.70
CA PHE A 115 -3.24 4.60 30.22
C PHE A 115 -2.17 3.67 30.82
N SER A 116 -0.92 3.85 30.43
CA SER A 116 0.12 2.89 30.71
C SER A 116 0.93 3.29 31.94
N LEU A 117 0.35 3.05 33.13
CA LEU A 117 1.02 3.22 34.41
C LEU A 117 2.30 2.34 34.43
N GLY A 118 3.47 2.97 34.31
CA GLY A 118 4.76 2.32 34.48
C GLY A 118 5.52 1.90 33.22
N ILE A 119 5.07 2.24 32.00
CA ILE A 119 5.94 2.08 30.81
C ILE A 119 6.83 3.31 30.60
N SER A 120 8.02 3.08 30.04
CA SER A 120 8.95 4.15 29.71
C SER A 120 8.44 5.01 28.54
N ALA A 121 8.88 6.28 28.48
CA ALA A 121 8.53 7.20 27.40
C ALA A 121 8.90 6.65 26.01
N THR A 122 10.03 5.95 25.89
CA THR A 122 10.48 5.30 24.66
C THR A 122 9.49 4.22 24.20
N LEU A 123 8.94 3.45 25.15
CA LEU A 123 7.99 2.39 24.84
C LEU A 123 6.64 2.97 24.41
N ALA A 124 6.16 4.01 25.10
CA ALA A 124 4.95 4.75 24.71
C ALA A 124 5.08 5.37 23.32
N TYR A 125 6.24 5.97 23.00
CA TYR A 125 6.53 6.48 21.66
C TYR A 125 6.48 5.38 20.61
N THR A 126 7.15 4.25 20.86
CA THR A 126 7.19 3.11 19.93
C THR A 126 5.80 2.59 19.62
N PHE A 127 4.96 2.35 20.64
CA PHE A 127 3.59 1.88 20.42
C PHE A 127 2.72 2.92 19.72
N GLY A 128 2.79 4.19 20.12
CA GLY A 128 1.98 5.26 19.53
C GLY A 128 2.32 5.49 18.06
N TYR A 129 3.61 5.54 17.74
CA TYR A 129 4.10 5.66 16.36
C TYR A 129 3.71 4.45 15.51
N ASN A 130 3.88 3.22 16.03
CA ASN A 130 3.50 2.01 15.29
C ASN A 130 1.99 1.94 15.05
N LEU A 131 1.17 2.37 16.01
CA LEU A 131 -0.28 2.47 15.83
C LEU A 131 -0.64 3.50 14.76
N ALA A 132 -0.03 4.70 14.81
CA ALA A 132 -0.19 5.71 13.76
C ALA A 132 0.20 5.16 12.38
N LYS A 133 1.31 4.42 12.30
CA LYS A 133 1.79 3.81 11.06
C LYS A 133 0.85 2.73 10.55
N ALA A 134 0.31 1.89 11.43
CA ALA A 134 -0.67 0.87 11.09
C ALA A 134 -1.96 1.50 10.54
N THR A 135 -2.49 2.52 11.21
CA THR A 135 -3.66 3.29 10.76
C THR A 135 -3.41 3.95 9.40
N ALA A 136 -2.28 4.65 9.24
CA ALA A 136 -1.92 5.29 7.97
C ALA A 136 -1.79 4.27 6.83
N THR A 137 -1.20 3.10 7.10
CA THR A 137 -1.04 2.03 6.11
C THR A 137 -2.38 1.43 5.72
N GLY A 138 -3.28 1.20 6.70
CA GLY A 138 -4.65 0.74 6.44
C GLY A 138 -5.43 1.71 5.55
N VAL A 139 -5.44 3.00 5.90
CA VAL A 139 -6.11 4.04 5.10
C VAL A 139 -5.55 4.10 3.67
N VAL A 140 -4.23 4.07 3.52
CA VAL A 140 -3.58 4.14 2.21
C VAL A 140 -3.82 2.87 1.40
N MET A 141 -3.94 1.70 2.02
CA MET A 141 -4.32 0.47 1.33
C MET A 141 -5.71 0.60 0.69
N PHE A 142 -6.69 1.14 1.43
CA PHE A 142 -8.03 1.39 0.87
C PHE A 142 -8.00 2.46 -0.22
N TRP A 143 -7.30 3.57 0.00
CA TRP A 143 -7.08 4.61 -1.03
C TRP A 143 -6.50 4.01 -2.31
N ASN A 144 -5.39 3.29 -2.20
CA ASN A 144 -4.72 2.68 -3.33
C ASN A 144 -5.63 1.68 -4.04
N PHE A 145 -6.35 0.84 -3.31
CA PHE A 145 -7.27 -0.12 -3.92
C PHE A 145 -8.40 0.57 -4.69
N PHE A 146 -9.16 1.45 -4.02
CA PHE A 146 -10.34 2.06 -4.62
C PHE A 146 -9.96 2.98 -5.78
N VAL A 147 -8.96 3.84 -5.62
CA VAL A 147 -8.57 4.77 -6.68
C VAL A 147 -8.01 4.01 -7.89
N ASN A 148 -7.19 2.98 -7.68
CA ASN A 148 -6.76 2.15 -8.81
C ASN A 148 -7.93 1.41 -9.46
N ARG A 149 -8.93 0.96 -8.69
CA ARG A 149 -10.12 0.31 -9.22
C ARG A 149 -10.98 1.23 -10.09
N VAL A 150 -11.19 2.49 -9.68
CA VAL A 150 -12.04 3.44 -10.43
C VAL A 150 -11.30 4.26 -11.49
N TRP A 151 -9.98 4.39 -11.40
CA TRP A 151 -9.20 5.21 -12.35
C TRP A 151 -8.25 4.38 -13.21
N THR A 152 -7.30 3.67 -12.59
CA THR A 152 -6.27 2.89 -13.30
C THR A 152 -6.90 1.76 -14.10
N TYR A 153 -7.68 0.92 -13.43
CA TYR A 153 -8.33 -0.27 -13.96
C TYR A 153 -9.84 -0.05 -14.12
N ASN A 154 -10.24 1.05 -14.76
CA ASN A 154 -11.66 1.37 -14.95
C ASN A 154 -12.29 0.71 -16.19
N ASP A 155 -11.49 -0.01 -16.97
CA ASP A 155 -11.87 -0.75 -18.17
C ASP A 155 -12.24 -2.22 -17.89
N VAL A 156 -12.41 -2.58 -16.61
CA VAL A 156 -12.90 -3.89 -16.15
C VAL A 156 -14.32 -3.77 -15.63
N GLU A 157 -15.16 -4.69 -16.09
CA GLU A 157 -16.51 -4.96 -15.53
C GLU A 157 -16.44 -5.42 -14.06
#